data_AF-A0A661YMC6-F1
#
_entry.id   AF-A0A661YMC6-F1
#
_cell.length_a   1.000
_cell.length_b   1.000
_cell.length_c   1.000
_cell.angle_alpha   90.00
_cell.angle_beta   90.00
_cell.angle_gamma   90.00
#
_symmetry.space_group_name_H-M   'P 1'
#
loop_
_entity.id
_entity.type
_entity.pdbx_description
1 polymer ?
#
loop_
_entity_poly.entity_id
_entity_poly.type
_entity_poly.pdbx_seq_one_letter_code
_entity_poly.pdbx_strand_id
1 'polypeptide(L)'
;MKNFTKLSILAISLFAFININAQSGISTNVPMDPSVRTGKLANGLTYYIMQNKIPKNRAEFYLAINAGAILETPGQNGLAHFTEHMCFNGTKNFPDKAVINYMESIGNKFGNDVNAYTVTDRTVYTLTKVPVDKVGAIDTTLMVLYDWGCNVTEDGKEIDAERGVIREEFRTRMSGMARAQMETQRVLYQGSKYEI
;
A
#
# COMPACT_ATOMS: atom_id res chain seq x y z
N MET A 1 68.06 4.79 10.96
CA MET A 1 66.78 4.50 11.65
C MET A 1 65.82 5.70 11.70
N LYS A 2 66.22 6.91 12.13
CA LYS A 2 65.32 8.08 12.23
C LYS A 2 64.60 8.50 10.92
N ASN A 3 65.23 8.30 9.75
CA ASN A 3 64.64 8.68 8.46
C ASN A 3 63.57 7.68 7.97
N PHE A 4 63.68 6.41 8.35
CA PHE A 4 62.68 5.39 8.03
C PHE A 4 61.38 5.64 8.80
N THR A 5 61.48 6.01 10.08
CA THR A 5 60.32 6.31 10.91
C THR A 5 59.54 7.53 10.40
N LYS A 6 60.23 8.57 9.92
CA LYS A 6 59.59 9.74 9.30
C LYS A 6 58.87 9.40 7.99
N LEU A 7 59.47 8.53 7.16
CA LEU A 7 58.87 8.11 5.89
C LEU A 7 57.63 7.23 6.10
N SER A 8 57.66 6.35 7.10
CA SER A 8 56.51 5.53 7.49
C SER A 8 55.36 6.36 8.06
N ILE A 9 55.65 7.37 8.89
CA ILE A 9 54.62 8.29 9.43
C ILE A 9 53.98 9.11 8.31
N LEU A 10 54.77 9.58 7.33
CA LEU A 10 54.27 10.33 6.17
C LEU A 10 53.40 9.45 5.26
N ALA A 11 53.79 8.19 5.04
CA ALA A 11 52.99 7.24 4.24
C ALA A 11 51.66 6.87 4.92
N ILE A 12 51.65 6.68 6.24
CA ILE A 12 50.44 6.38 7.01
C ILE A 12 49.49 7.58 7.03
N SER A 13 50.01 8.80 7.18
CA SER A 13 49.19 10.01 7.13
C SER A 13 48.64 10.26 5.72
N LEU A 14 49.43 10.03 4.67
CA LEU A 14 48.93 10.10 3.28
C LEU A 14 47.83 9.06 3.01
N PHE A 15 47.98 7.82 3.50
CA PHE A 15 46.94 6.79 3.41
C PHE A 15 45.67 7.15 4.20
N ALA A 16 45.80 7.79 5.36
CA ALA A 16 44.65 8.25 6.15
C ALA A 16 43.88 9.39 5.45
N PHE A 17 44.58 10.30 4.76
CA PHE A 17 43.93 11.38 4.00
C PHE A 17 43.22 10.90 2.72
N ILE A 18 43.69 9.82 2.09
CA ILE A 18 43.05 9.26 0.89
C ILE A 18 41.72 8.54 1.23
N ASN A 19 41.63 7.89 2.40
CA ASN A 19 40.42 7.16 2.80
C ASN A 19 39.27 8.08 3.26
N ILE A 20 39.56 9.27 3.79
CA ILE A 20 38.52 10.20 4.27
C ILE A 20 37.67 10.77 3.11
N ASN A 21 38.23 10.88 1.90
CA ASN A 21 37.52 11.40 0.73
C ASN A 21 36.76 10.32 -0.08
N ALA A 22 36.91 9.04 0.26
CA ALA A 22 36.24 7.95 -0.46
C ALA A 22 34.79 7.71 0.00
N GLN A 23 34.38 8.30 1.15
CA GLN A 23 33.03 8.14 1.71
C GLN A 23 32.16 9.41 1.63
N SER A 24 32.66 10.48 1.03
CA SER A 24 31.86 11.65 0.73
C SER A 24 31.03 11.43 -0.53
N GLY A 25 29.78 10.97 -0.34
CA GLY A 25 28.73 11.19 -1.35
C GLY A 25 27.91 9.98 -1.79
N ILE A 26 27.50 9.08 -0.88
CA ILE A 26 26.22 8.38 -1.15
C ILE A 26 25.14 9.45 -1.00
N SER A 27 24.73 10.05 -2.11
CA SER A 27 23.51 10.85 -2.17
C SER A 27 22.37 9.97 -1.67
N THR A 28 21.81 10.28 -0.50
CA THR A 28 20.60 9.63 0.02
C THR A 28 19.37 9.96 -0.83
N ASN A 29 19.48 10.95 -1.72
CA ASN A 29 18.49 11.26 -2.73
C ASN A 29 18.74 10.42 -3.97
N VAL A 30 18.08 9.26 -4.03
CA VAL A 30 17.88 8.53 -5.29
C VAL A 30 16.90 9.36 -6.12
N PRO A 31 17.28 9.79 -7.34
CA PRO A 31 16.39 10.57 -8.18
C PRO A 31 15.17 9.73 -8.57
N MET A 32 14.00 10.37 -8.53
CA MET A 32 12.75 9.78 -8.98
C MET A 32 12.75 9.66 -10.51
N ASP A 33 12.13 8.60 -11.03
CA ASP A 33 12.05 8.38 -12.48
C ASP A 33 11.38 9.58 -13.19
N PRO A 34 12.05 10.26 -14.13
CA PRO A 34 11.49 11.43 -14.80
C PRO A 34 10.18 11.19 -15.55
N SER A 35 9.85 9.93 -15.86
CA SER A 35 8.59 9.54 -16.51
C SER A 35 7.38 9.56 -15.56
N VAL A 36 7.62 9.62 -14.24
CA VAL A 36 6.57 9.66 -13.23
C VAL A 36 6.29 11.11 -12.86
N ARG A 37 5.08 11.57 -13.16
CA ARG A 37 4.57 12.86 -12.70
C ARG A 37 4.08 12.72 -11.27
N THR A 38 4.66 13.50 -10.36
CA THR A 38 4.27 13.55 -8.96
C THR A 38 3.71 14.90 -8.56
N GLY A 39 2.95 14.92 -7.47
CA GLY A 39 2.48 16.16 -6.88
C GLY A 39 1.61 15.93 -5.66
N LYS A 40 1.20 17.04 -5.04
CA LYS A 40 0.34 17.04 -3.86
C LYS A 40 -0.81 18.01 -4.10
N LEU A 41 -2.04 17.54 -3.93
CA LEU A 41 -3.24 18.37 -4.04
C LEU A 41 -3.37 19.27 -2.80
N ALA A 42 -4.22 20.30 -2.91
CA ALA A 42 -4.46 21.25 -1.81
C ALA A 42 -4.99 20.58 -0.53
N ASN A 43 -5.73 19.48 -0.66
CA ASN A 43 -6.23 18.68 0.47
C ASN A 43 -5.17 17.74 1.07
N GLY A 44 -3.96 17.72 0.53
CA GLY A 44 -2.85 16.92 1.02
C GLY A 44 -2.66 15.56 0.37
N LEU A 45 -3.55 15.14 -0.55
CA LEU A 45 -3.38 13.88 -1.28
C LEU A 45 -2.17 13.96 -2.21
N THR A 46 -1.23 13.02 -2.07
CA THR A 46 -0.10 12.84 -2.97
C THR A 46 -0.50 11.93 -4.13
N TYR A 47 -0.16 12.30 -5.37
CA TYR A 47 -0.41 11.48 -6.55
C TYR A 47 0.88 11.14 -7.30
N TYR A 48 0.84 10.01 -7.99
CA TYR A 48 1.88 9.51 -8.90
C TYR A 48 1.18 9.07 -10.18
N ILE A 49 1.62 9.60 -11.32
CA ILE A 49 1.05 9.28 -12.64
C ILE A 49 2.19 8.93 -13.57
N MET A 50 2.17 7.72 -14.12
CA MET A 50 3.16 7.25 -15.09
C MET A 50 2.44 6.77 -16.35
N GLN A 51 2.91 7.21 -17.51
CA GLN A 51 2.39 6.70 -18.77
C GLN A 51 2.94 5.29 -19.03
N ASN A 52 2.04 4.34 -19.25
CA ASN A 52 2.40 3.00 -19.71
C ASN A 52 1.74 2.72 -21.08
N LYS A 53 2.45 2.00 -21.96
CA LYS A 53 1.99 1.66 -23.31
C LYS A 53 1.48 0.21 -23.42
N ILE A 54 1.77 -0.65 -22.44
CA ILE A 54 1.49 -2.08 -22.50
C ILE A 54 0.89 -2.55 -21.16
N PRO A 55 -0.33 -3.13 -21.13
CA PRO A 55 -1.22 -3.35 -22.27
C PRO A 55 -1.82 -2.03 -22.81
N LYS A 56 -2.10 -2.01 -24.12
CA LYS A 56 -2.73 -0.83 -24.77
C LYS A 56 -4.14 -0.61 -24.23
N ASN A 57 -4.57 0.66 -24.23
CA ASN A 57 -5.92 1.09 -23.85
C ASN A 57 -6.35 0.63 -22.45
N ARG A 58 -5.39 0.55 -21.52
CA ARG A 58 -5.64 0.16 -20.13
C ARG A 58 -4.94 1.12 -19.20
N ALA A 59 -5.59 1.39 -18.07
CA ALA A 59 -5.00 2.10 -16.95
C ALA A 59 -5.18 1.29 -15.67
N GLU A 60 -4.29 1.54 -14.72
CA GLU A 60 -4.34 0.97 -13.39
C GLU A 60 -4.45 2.10 -12.38
N PHE A 61 -5.31 1.91 -11.39
CA PHE A 61 -5.63 2.89 -10.39
C PHE A 61 -5.40 2.28 -9.02
N TYR A 62 -4.66 3.01 -8.18
CA TYR A 62 -4.28 2.58 -6.84
C TYR A 62 -4.65 3.69 -5.87
N LEU A 63 -5.32 3.31 -4.78
CA LEU A 63 -5.47 4.15 -3.60
C LEU A 63 -4.69 3.48 -2.47
N ALA A 64 -3.56 4.08 -2.10
CA ALA A 64 -2.74 3.61 -0.99
C ALA A 64 -3.01 4.47 0.25
N ILE A 65 -3.55 3.85 1.29
CA ILE A 65 -3.75 4.45 2.60
C ILE A 65 -2.58 4.02 3.49
N ASN A 66 -1.83 5.00 3.99
CA ASN A 66 -0.71 4.78 4.92
C ASN A 66 -1.22 4.53 6.36
N ALA A 67 -2.13 3.57 6.49
CA ALA A 67 -2.70 3.08 7.73
C ALA A 67 -3.04 1.60 7.54
N GLY A 68 -2.64 0.78 8.49
CA GLY A 68 -2.92 -0.65 8.54
C GLY A 68 -3.13 -1.11 9.98
N ALA A 69 -3.04 -2.41 10.23
CA ALA A 69 -3.31 -3.00 11.54
C ALA A 69 -2.45 -2.41 12.69
N ILE A 70 -1.25 -1.89 12.39
CA ILE A 70 -0.34 -1.30 13.39
C ILE A 70 -0.91 -0.07 14.10
N LEU A 71 -1.93 0.57 13.52
CA LEU A 71 -2.60 1.73 14.10
C LEU A 71 -3.86 1.37 14.89
N GLU A 72 -4.24 0.09 14.93
CA GLU A 72 -5.37 -0.38 15.72
C GLU A 72 -5.06 -0.36 17.22
N THR A 73 -6.08 -0.07 18.02
CA THR A 73 -6.04 -0.25 19.47
C THR A 73 -6.59 -1.64 19.86
N PRO A 74 -6.40 -2.11 21.09
CA PRO A 74 -6.96 -3.40 21.53
C PRO A 74 -8.47 -3.57 21.31
N GLY A 75 -9.24 -2.47 21.28
CA GLY A 75 -10.68 -2.49 20.98
C GLY A 75 -11.03 -2.45 19.49
N GLN A 76 -10.04 -2.40 18.60
CA GLN A 76 -10.19 -2.23 17.15
C GLN A 76 -9.48 -3.33 16.35
N ASN A 77 -9.16 -4.46 17.00
CA ASN A 77 -8.38 -5.51 16.35
C ASN A 77 -9.14 -6.08 15.14
N GLY A 78 -8.52 -5.97 13.96
CA GLY A 78 -9.10 -6.34 12.67
C GLY A 78 -9.98 -5.28 12.01
N LEU A 79 -10.11 -4.09 12.59
CA LEU A 79 -10.98 -3.03 12.07
C LEU A 79 -10.45 -2.43 10.76
N ALA A 80 -9.15 -2.29 10.56
CA ALA A 80 -8.58 -1.80 9.30
C ALA A 80 -8.95 -2.72 8.13
N HIS A 81 -8.85 -4.03 8.33
CA HIS A 81 -9.28 -5.03 7.35
C HIS A 81 -10.80 -5.05 7.18
N PHE A 82 -11.56 -4.87 8.26
CA PHE A 82 -13.02 -4.76 8.16
C PHE A 82 -13.44 -3.54 7.33
N THR A 83 -12.84 -2.38 7.58
CA THR A 83 -13.09 -1.15 6.82
C THR A 83 -12.72 -1.31 5.35
N GLU A 84 -11.66 -2.04 5.03
CA GLU A 84 -11.33 -2.41 3.65
C GLU A 84 -12.49 -3.11 2.94
N HIS A 85 -13.10 -4.12 3.58
CA HIS A 85 -14.26 -4.81 3.01
C HIS A 85 -15.45 -3.86 2.83
N MET A 86 -15.70 -2.98 3.81
CA MET A 86 -16.84 -2.05 3.76
C MET A 86 -16.78 -1.08 2.57
N CYS A 87 -15.60 -0.78 2.05
CA CYS A 87 -15.46 0.00 0.81
C CYS A 87 -16.16 -0.64 -0.40
N PHE A 88 -16.34 -1.96 -0.41
CA PHE A 88 -17.06 -2.68 -1.47
C PHE A 88 -18.56 -2.85 -1.21
N ASN A 89 -19.02 -2.45 -0.03
CA ASN A 89 -20.37 -2.74 0.48
C ASN A 89 -21.27 -1.51 0.53
N GLY A 90 -20.78 -0.36 0.08
CA GLY A 90 -21.60 0.82 -0.05
C GLY A 90 -20.81 2.10 0.14
N THR A 91 -21.06 3.04 -0.76
CA THR A 91 -20.52 4.39 -0.72
C THR A 91 -21.61 5.38 -1.13
N LYS A 92 -21.35 6.67 -0.93
CA LYS A 92 -22.30 7.74 -1.24
C LYS A 92 -22.78 7.71 -2.70
N ASN A 93 -21.89 7.50 -3.67
CA ASN A 93 -22.26 7.47 -5.09
C ASN A 93 -22.56 6.05 -5.59
N PHE A 94 -22.09 5.02 -4.89
CA PHE A 94 -22.30 3.62 -5.24
C PHE A 94 -22.86 2.86 -4.03
N PRO A 95 -24.18 2.89 -3.81
CA PRO A 95 -24.81 2.16 -2.71
C PRO A 95 -24.66 0.65 -2.90
N ASP A 96 -24.69 -0.09 -1.79
CA ASP A 96 -24.58 -1.55 -1.77
C ASP A 96 -23.34 -2.04 -2.56
N LYS A 97 -23.51 -3.05 -3.42
CA LYS A 97 -22.45 -3.60 -4.27
C LYS A 97 -22.27 -2.85 -5.60
N ALA A 98 -22.77 -1.61 -5.72
CA ALA A 98 -22.76 -0.89 -7.00
C ALA A 98 -21.36 -0.59 -7.55
N VAL A 99 -20.33 -0.50 -6.68
CA VAL A 99 -18.93 -0.40 -7.14
C VAL A 99 -18.55 -1.63 -7.96
N ILE A 100 -18.82 -2.84 -7.43
CA ILE A 100 -18.51 -4.11 -8.09
C ILE A 100 -19.29 -4.19 -9.41
N ASN A 101 -20.60 -3.95 -9.37
CA ASN A 101 -21.47 -3.99 -10.55
C ASN A 101 -21.00 -3.05 -11.66
N TYR A 102 -20.57 -1.82 -11.29
CA TYR A 102 -20.04 -0.86 -12.25
C TYR A 102 -18.75 -1.37 -12.90
N MET A 103 -17.79 -1.82 -12.08
CA MET A 103 -16.52 -2.33 -12.58
C MET A 103 -16.72 -3.54 -13.50
N GLU A 104 -17.64 -4.44 -13.17
CA GLU A 104 -18.02 -5.56 -14.03
C GLU A 104 -18.65 -5.10 -15.36
N SER A 105 -19.48 -4.06 -15.34
CA SER A 105 -20.09 -3.49 -16.55
C SER A 105 -19.06 -2.90 -17.54
N ILE A 106 -17.86 -2.55 -17.08
CA ILE A 106 -16.75 -2.07 -17.90
C ILE A 106 -15.72 -3.17 -18.20
N GLY A 107 -16.01 -4.42 -17.82
CA GLY A 107 -15.23 -5.60 -18.19
C GLY A 107 -14.16 -6.03 -17.17
N ASN A 108 -14.14 -5.42 -15.99
CA ASN A 108 -13.28 -5.83 -14.88
C ASN A 108 -13.91 -6.99 -14.10
N LYS A 109 -13.10 -7.82 -13.43
CA LYS A 109 -13.57 -8.92 -12.60
C LYS A 109 -13.20 -8.73 -11.13
N PHE A 110 -14.16 -8.89 -10.23
CA PHE A 110 -13.89 -8.87 -8.79
C PHE A 110 -12.91 -9.99 -8.38
N GLY A 111 -11.96 -9.68 -7.50
CA GLY A 111 -10.88 -10.56 -7.06
C GLY A 111 -9.70 -10.69 -8.04
N ASN A 112 -9.85 -10.30 -9.31
CA ASN A 112 -8.75 -10.25 -10.28
C ASN A 112 -8.33 -8.81 -10.58
N ASP A 113 -9.28 -8.01 -11.08
CA ASP A 113 -9.04 -6.66 -11.55
C ASP A 113 -9.47 -5.61 -10.52
N VAL A 114 -10.48 -5.92 -9.71
CA VAL A 114 -10.94 -5.13 -8.57
C VAL A 114 -10.52 -5.86 -7.31
N ASN A 115 -9.62 -5.27 -6.53
CA ASN A 115 -9.05 -5.92 -5.36
C ASN A 115 -8.66 -4.90 -4.29
N ALA A 116 -8.38 -5.39 -3.09
CA ALA A 116 -7.76 -4.63 -2.03
C ALA A 116 -6.97 -5.57 -1.12
N TYR A 117 -6.10 -4.99 -0.31
CA TYR A 117 -5.46 -5.72 0.77
C TYR A 117 -5.09 -4.79 1.90
N THR A 118 -5.22 -5.31 3.12
CA THR A 118 -4.76 -4.69 4.35
C THR A 118 -3.61 -5.50 4.94
N VAL A 119 -2.52 -4.82 5.23
CA VAL A 119 -1.35 -5.37 5.93
C VAL A 119 -1.06 -4.54 7.17
N THR A 120 0.05 -4.85 7.85
CA THR A 120 0.41 -4.19 9.10
C THR A 120 0.50 -2.67 8.98
N ASP A 121 1.09 -2.14 7.91
CA ASP A 121 1.42 -0.72 7.78
C ASP A 121 0.53 0.06 6.79
N ARG A 122 -0.26 -0.62 5.96
CA ARG A 122 -1.06 0.02 4.91
C ARG A 122 -2.28 -0.80 4.49
N THR A 123 -3.24 -0.10 3.90
CA THR A 123 -4.35 -0.66 3.13
C THR A 123 -4.28 -0.10 1.71
N VAL A 124 -4.39 -0.96 0.71
CA VAL A 124 -4.27 -0.56 -0.71
C VAL A 124 -5.43 -1.14 -1.49
N TYR A 125 -6.12 -0.28 -2.23
CA TYR A 125 -7.18 -0.67 -3.17
C TYR A 125 -6.64 -0.59 -4.59
N THR A 126 -7.01 -1.55 -5.43
CA THR A 126 -6.53 -1.67 -6.80
C THR A 126 -7.68 -1.86 -7.78
N LEU A 127 -7.72 -1.02 -8.81
CA LEU A 127 -8.60 -1.14 -9.96
C LEU A 127 -7.70 -1.21 -11.20
N THR A 128 -7.41 -2.43 -11.65
CA THR A 128 -6.48 -2.71 -12.75
C THR A 128 -7.24 -2.99 -14.04
N LYS A 129 -6.58 -2.87 -15.19
CA LYS A 129 -7.17 -3.11 -16.53
C LYS A 129 -8.44 -2.29 -16.81
N VAL A 130 -8.55 -1.08 -16.28
CA VAL A 130 -9.67 -0.18 -16.59
C VAL A 130 -9.56 0.27 -18.06
N PRO A 131 -10.60 0.11 -18.88
CA PRO A 131 -10.58 0.54 -20.29
C PRO A 131 -10.60 2.06 -20.39
N VAL A 132 -9.56 2.65 -20.99
CA VAL A 132 -9.45 4.11 -21.16
C VAL A 132 -10.16 4.63 -22.42
N ASP A 133 -10.60 3.72 -23.29
CA ASP A 133 -11.35 3.98 -24.51
C ASP A 133 -12.87 4.00 -24.29
N LYS A 134 -13.34 3.54 -23.13
CA LYS A 134 -14.76 3.63 -22.74
C LYS A 134 -15.05 5.01 -22.13
N VAL A 135 -15.95 5.76 -22.76
CA VAL A 135 -16.35 7.10 -22.32
C VAL A 135 -16.82 7.06 -20.86
N GLY A 136 -16.25 7.95 -20.03
CA GLY A 136 -16.57 8.07 -18.61
C GLY A 136 -15.93 7.03 -17.69
N ALA A 137 -15.25 6.00 -18.21
CA ALA A 137 -14.65 4.97 -17.35
C ALA A 137 -13.62 5.53 -16.38
N ILE A 138 -12.72 6.39 -16.86
CA ILE A 138 -11.72 7.04 -16.01
C ILE A 138 -12.39 7.89 -14.92
N ASP A 139 -13.37 8.72 -15.29
CA ASP A 139 -14.03 9.64 -14.36
C ASP A 139 -14.78 8.88 -13.26
N THR A 140 -15.53 7.84 -13.62
CA THR A 140 -16.23 7.02 -12.64
C THR A 140 -15.27 6.19 -11.78
N THR A 141 -14.18 5.66 -12.34
CA THR A 141 -13.14 4.99 -11.54
C THR A 141 -12.50 5.94 -10.54
N LEU A 142 -12.21 7.19 -10.92
CA LEU A 142 -11.72 8.20 -9.98
C LEU A 142 -12.76 8.55 -8.92
N MET A 143 -14.06 8.55 -9.25
CA MET A 143 -15.15 8.71 -8.28
C MET A 143 -15.19 7.55 -7.27
N VAL A 144 -14.95 6.30 -7.70
CA VAL A 144 -14.84 5.15 -6.79
C VAL A 144 -13.70 5.37 -5.80
N LEU A 145 -12.50 5.77 -6.26
CA LEU A 145 -11.37 6.04 -5.35
C LEU A 145 -11.67 7.19 -4.38
N TYR A 146 -12.35 8.23 -4.86
CA TYR A 146 -12.76 9.36 -4.03
C TYR A 146 -13.70 8.90 -2.90
N ASP A 147 -14.68 8.06 -3.24
CA ASP A 147 -15.62 7.53 -2.27
C ASP A 147 -14.98 6.57 -1.27
N TRP A 148 -14.07 5.70 -1.71
CA TRP A 148 -13.28 4.87 -0.79
C TRP A 148 -12.42 5.71 0.17
N GLY A 149 -11.95 6.87 -0.26
CA GLY A 149 -11.15 7.75 0.58
C GLY A 149 -11.93 8.49 1.67
N CYS A 150 -13.25 8.72 1.50
CA CYS A 150 -13.97 9.61 2.41
C CYS A 150 -15.50 9.47 2.49
N ASN A 151 -16.15 8.61 1.70
CA ASN A 151 -17.61 8.49 1.61
C ASN A 151 -18.12 7.04 1.67
N VAL A 152 -17.47 6.17 2.43
CA VAL A 152 -18.01 4.84 2.75
C VAL A 152 -19.22 5.02 3.65
N THR A 153 -20.33 4.33 3.35
CA THR A 153 -21.60 4.55 4.06
C THR A 153 -21.67 3.85 5.42
N GLU A 154 -20.93 2.75 5.58
CA GLU A 154 -20.92 1.93 6.79
C GLU A 154 -22.34 1.51 7.24
N ASP A 155 -23.19 1.09 6.29
CA ASP A 155 -24.54 0.64 6.60
C ASP A 155 -24.53 -0.56 7.57
N GLY A 156 -25.30 -0.48 8.65
CA GLY A 156 -25.33 -1.49 9.70
C GLY A 156 -25.72 -2.88 9.21
N LYS A 157 -26.60 -2.99 8.20
CA LYS A 157 -27.00 -4.28 7.63
C LYS A 157 -25.86 -4.92 6.84
N GLU A 158 -25.11 -4.11 6.09
CA GLU A 158 -23.94 -4.58 5.36
C GLU A 158 -22.80 -4.96 6.31
N ILE A 159 -22.61 -4.22 7.41
CA ILE A 159 -21.69 -4.61 8.49
C ILE A 159 -22.08 -5.98 9.08
N ASP A 160 -23.36 -6.17 9.40
CA ASP A 160 -23.85 -7.43 9.96
C ASP A 160 -23.62 -8.61 9.00
N ALA A 161 -23.84 -8.41 7.70
CA ALA A 161 -23.57 -9.41 6.67
C ALA A 161 -22.08 -9.72 6.53
N GLU A 162 -21.22 -8.69 6.52
CA GLU A 162 -19.78 -8.84 6.27
C GLU A 162 -19.05 -9.58 7.40
N ARG A 163 -19.57 -9.52 8.64
CA ARG A 163 -19.05 -10.33 9.76
C ARG A 163 -19.01 -11.83 9.43
N GLY A 164 -19.98 -12.32 8.66
CA GLY A 164 -20.01 -13.71 8.23
C GLY A 164 -18.88 -14.04 7.25
N VAL A 165 -18.65 -13.16 6.28
CA VAL A 165 -17.61 -13.31 5.24
C VAL A 165 -16.22 -13.32 5.87
N ILE A 166 -15.90 -12.31 6.68
CA ILE A 166 -14.59 -12.18 7.33
C ILE A 166 -14.31 -13.36 8.26
N ARG A 167 -15.32 -13.88 8.96
CA ARG A 167 -15.16 -15.06 9.81
C ARG A 167 -14.81 -16.31 9.00
N GLU A 168 -15.45 -16.52 7.85
CA GLU A 168 -15.13 -17.65 6.98
C GLU A 168 -13.75 -17.51 6.32
N GLU A 169 -13.35 -16.29 5.98
CA GLU A 169 -12.00 -16.00 5.51
C GLU A 169 -10.95 -16.34 6.58
N PHE A 170 -11.15 -15.87 7.81
CA PHE A 170 -10.28 -16.19 8.94
C PHE A 170 -10.17 -17.71 9.11
N ARG A 171 -11.30 -18.43 9.13
CA ARG A 171 -11.32 -19.89 9.24
C ARG A 171 -10.52 -20.57 8.13
N THR A 172 -10.62 -20.08 6.90
CA THR A 172 -9.93 -20.64 5.72
C THR A 172 -8.43 -20.35 5.74
N ARG A 173 -8.01 -19.17 6.22
CA ARG A 173 -6.60 -18.77 6.31
C ARG A 173 -5.84 -19.44 7.45
N MET A 174 -6.53 -19.97 8.47
CA MET A 174 -5.95 -20.59 9.65
C MET A 174 -5.40 -22.01 9.43
N SER A 175 -4.54 -22.16 8.44
CA SER A 175 -3.74 -23.37 8.19
C SER A 175 -2.75 -23.66 9.33
N GLY A 176 -2.18 -24.87 9.36
CA GLY A 176 -1.14 -25.22 10.32
C GLY A 176 0.08 -24.29 10.24
N MET A 177 0.47 -23.90 9.03
CA MET A 177 1.57 -22.97 8.79
C MET A 177 1.25 -21.57 9.31
N ALA A 178 0.03 -21.08 9.09
CA ALA A 178 -0.41 -19.77 9.59
C ALA A 178 -0.37 -19.72 11.14
N ARG A 179 -0.81 -20.78 11.81
CA ARG A 179 -0.75 -20.87 13.28
C ARG A 179 0.69 -20.88 13.80
N ALA A 180 1.58 -21.64 13.17
CA ALA A 180 2.99 -21.65 13.55
C ALA A 180 3.65 -20.28 13.34
N GLN A 181 3.29 -19.57 12.26
CA GLN A 181 3.76 -18.22 11.99
C GLN A 181 3.27 -17.22 13.05
N MET A 182 2.01 -17.30 13.48
CA MET A 182 1.48 -16.43 14.55
C MET A 182 2.25 -16.59 15.87
N GLU A 183 2.50 -17.82 16.30
CA GLU A 183 3.29 -18.03 17.53
C GLU A 183 4.74 -17.55 17.40
N THR A 184 5.32 -17.69 16.20
CA THR A 184 6.68 -17.19 15.93
C THR A 184 6.71 -15.65 15.97
N GLN A 185 5.71 -14.99 15.38
CA GLN A 185 5.61 -13.53 15.35
C GLN A 185 5.44 -12.94 16.75
N ARG A 186 4.68 -13.59 17.64
CA ARG A 186 4.55 -13.17 19.04
C ARG A 186 5.88 -13.08 19.76
N VAL A 187 6.77 -14.06 19.55
CA VAL A 187 8.10 -14.05 20.16
C VAL A 187 9.02 -13.04 19.48
N LEU A 188 9.01 -12.97 18.15
CA LEU A 188 9.88 -12.07 17.40
C LEU A 188 9.58 -10.59 17.65
N TYR A 189 8.31 -10.24 17.82
CA TYR A 189 7.86 -8.87 17.96
C TYR A 189 7.47 -8.47 19.37
N GLN A 190 7.75 -9.33 20.36
CA GLN A 190 7.41 -9.09 21.76
C GLN A 190 7.84 -7.70 22.24
N GLY A 191 6.89 -6.94 22.81
CA GLY A 191 7.11 -5.60 23.33
C GLY A 191 7.17 -4.50 22.26
N SER A 192 6.89 -4.82 21.00
CA SER A 192 6.86 -3.85 19.89
C SER A 192 5.44 -3.61 19.39
N LYS A 193 5.26 -2.57 18.56
CA LYS A 193 3.98 -2.30 17.87
C LYS A 193 3.60 -3.38 16.84
N TYR A 194 4.52 -4.27 16.49
CA TYR A 194 4.29 -5.37 15.55
C TYR A 194 3.81 -6.66 16.24
N GLU A 195 3.61 -6.62 17.57
CA GLU A 195 3.00 -7.70 18.34
C GLU A 195 1.46 -7.66 18.19
N ILE A 196 0.98 -7.92 16.96
CA ILE A 196 -0.44 -7.87 16.57
C ILE A 196 -0.97 -9.28 16.29
#